data_AF-F8TTG5-F1
#
_entry.id   AF-F8TTG5-F1
#
_cell.length_a   1.000
_cell.length_b   1.000
_cell.length_c   1.000
_cell.angle_alpha   90.00
_cell.angle_beta   90.00
_cell.angle_gamma   90.00
#
_symmetry.space_group_name_H-M   'P 1'
#
loop_
_entity.id
_entity.type
_entity.pdbx_description
1 polymer ?
#
loop_
_entity_poly.entity_id
_entity_poly.type
_entity_poly.pdbx_seq_one_letter_code
_entity_poly.pdbx_strand_id
1 'polypeptide(L)'
;MPGLELALTWEQFARLPRNAAYRYEFLEGQAYLTPRPKHYHARLELAARKVEAPAGCADVVVRPVGAGEPAALVPLFAAAFSTMQPFGSLDESTRRDAARTVLERTRLGGDGPWIVPASFVAERAGDPVGAILITLLPGGNPEEHDCYYWHEPPPGDVLERRLGIPHLTWIFVAPLSAGRGVGTLLLGHVANRLLELGYRQLLSTFLLGNDSSMLWHWRNGFQLLSYPGSARQNRRRARSSASRAAEYQD
;
A
#
# COMPACT_ATOMS: atom_id res chain seq x y z
N MET A 1 9.44 13.33 0.21
CA MET A 1 10.63 12.66 0.79
C MET A 1 11.86 13.34 0.22
N PRO A 2 12.69 13.99 1.05
CA PRO A 2 13.91 14.63 0.56
C PRO A 2 14.88 13.57 -0.01
N GLY A 3 15.67 13.96 -1.00
CA GLY A 3 16.82 13.16 -1.45
C GLY A 3 17.88 13.12 -0.35
N LEU A 4 18.72 12.08 -0.37
CA LEU A 4 19.91 12.03 0.47
C LEU A 4 21.11 12.53 -0.34
N GLU A 5 21.89 13.43 0.25
CA GLU A 5 23.14 13.92 -0.30
C GLU A 5 24.29 13.29 0.48
N LEU A 6 25.22 12.66 -0.25
CA LEU A 6 26.38 12.00 0.34
C LEU A 6 27.66 12.63 -0.22
N ALA A 7 28.50 13.12 0.68
CA ALA A 7 29.85 13.60 0.34
C ALA A 7 30.77 12.39 0.10
N LEU A 8 30.83 11.91 -1.14
CA LEU A 8 31.60 10.74 -1.57
C LEU A 8 32.43 11.07 -2.80
N THR A 9 33.59 10.43 -2.95
CA THR A 9 34.32 10.45 -4.23
C THR A 9 33.58 9.61 -5.28
N TRP A 10 33.90 9.81 -6.56
CA TRP A 10 33.35 8.98 -7.64
C TRP A 10 33.63 7.48 -7.43
N GLU A 11 34.84 7.14 -6.98
CA GLU A 11 35.24 5.75 -6.71
C GLU A 11 34.42 5.13 -5.57
N GLN A 12 34.15 5.88 -4.51
CA GLN A 12 33.27 5.45 -3.42
C GLN A 12 31.82 5.29 -3.90
N PHE A 13 31.31 6.25 -4.68
CA PHE A 13 29.97 6.20 -5.27
C PHE A 13 29.78 4.96 -6.15
N ALA A 14 30.78 4.62 -6.98
CA ALA A 14 30.74 3.45 -7.86
C ALA A 14 30.66 2.13 -7.07
N ARG A 15 31.15 2.09 -5.83
CA ARG A 15 31.14 0.92 -4.94
C ARG A 15 29.91 0.84 -4.05
N LEU A 16 29.02 1.84 -4.07
CA LEU A 16 27.84 1.84 -3.20
C LEU A 16 26.92 0.65 -3.53
N PRO A 17 26.45 -0.10 -2.51
CA PRO A 17 25.38 -1.06 -2.72
C PRO A 17 24.13 -0.31 -3.20
N ARG A 18 23.56 -0.78 -4.31
CA ARG A 18 22.38 -0.16 -4.92
C ARG A 18 21.11 -0.77 -4.32
N ASN A 19 20.24 0.07 -3.78
CA ASN A 19 18.91 -0.31 -3.36
C ASN A 19 17.89 0.10 -4.43
N ALA A 20 17.00 -0.81 -4.82
CA ALA A 20 16.00 -0.57 -5.86
C ALA A 20 14.99 0.54 -5.53
N ALA A 21 14.89 0.95 -4.26
CA ALA A 21 14.04 2.05 -3.79
C ALA A 21 14.63 3.44 -4.07
N TYR A 22 15.88 3.55 -4.53
CA TYR A 22 16.54 4.82 -4.82
C TYR A 22 17.07 4.88 -6.24
N ARG A 23 16.96 6.06 -6.84
CA ARG A 23 17.78 6.47 -7.97
C ARG A 23 19.07 7.05 -7.41
N TYR A 24 20.18 6.66 -8.00
CA TYR A 24 21.50 7.16 -7.61
C TYR A 24 22.09 7.96 -8.76
N GLU A 25 22.49 9.19 -8.46
CA GLU A 25 23.07 10.12 -9.41
C GLU A 25 24.35 10.68 -8.80
N PHE A 26 25.37 10.96 -9.62
CA PHE A 26 26.58 11.64 -9.20
C PHE A 26 26.72 12.90 -10.04
N LEU A 27 26.52 14.05 -9.42
CA LEU A 27 26.46 15.35 -10.08
C LEU A 27 27.38 16.30 -9.32
N GLU A 28 28.22 17.05 -10.03
CA GLU A 28 29.06 18.11 -9.46
C GLU A 28 29.95 17.66 -8.28
N GLY A 29 30.43 16.41 -8.33
CA GLY A 29 31.28 15.87 -7.25
C GLY A 29 30.51 15.38 -6.03
N GLN A 30 29.18 15.31 -6.08
CA GLN A 30 28.33 14.83 -4.99
C GLN A 30 27.44 13.67 -5.44
N ALA A 31 27.13 12.77 -4.51
CA ALA A 31 26.21 11.67 -4.73
C ALA A 31 24.81 12.02 -4.22
N TYR A 32 23.82 11.91 -5.10
CA TYR A 32 22.40 12.12 -4.82
C TYR A 32 21.67 10.78 -4.85
N LEU A 33 20.96 10.47 -3.77
CA LEU A 33 20.08 9.31 -3.67
C LEU A 33 18.65 9.82 -3.56
N THR A 34 17.93 9.83 -4.69
CA THR A 34 16.54 10.26 -4.74
C THR A 34 15.63 9.03 -4.56
N PRO A 35 14.69 9.04 -3.60
CA PRO A 35 13.69 7.98 -3.49
C PRO A 35 12.96 7.78 -4.83
N ARG A 36 13.05 6.57 -5.36
CA ARG A 36 12.32 6.12 -6.56
C ARG A 36 11.67 4.77 -6.25
N PRO A 37 10.74 4.73 -5.29
CA PRO A 37 10.12 3.48 -4.89
C PRO A 37 9.42 2.87 -6.11
N LYS A 38 9.85 1.66 -6.46
CA LYS A 38 9.11 0.81 -7.39
C LYS A 38 8.11 0.03 -6.57
N HIS A 39 6.92 -0.17 -7.12
CA HIS A 39 5.85 -0.90 -6.45
C HIS A 39 5.43 -2.10 -7.28
N TYR A 40 4.97 -3.13 -6.59
CA TYR A 40 4.12 -4.15 -7.16
C TYR A 40 2.67 -3.79 -6.88
N HIS A 41 1.81 -4.19 -7.81
CA HIS A 41 0.36 -4.12 -7.65
C HIS A 41 -0.17 -5.54 -7.60
N ALA A 42 -1.14 -5.76 -6.72
CA ALA A 42 -1.77 -7.06 -6.59
C ALA A 42 -3.28 -6.92 -6.41
N ARG A 43 -4.00 -7.94 -6.85
CA ARG A 43 -5.45 -8.03 -6.74
C ARG A 43 -5.83 -9.27 -5.97
N LEU A 44 -6.76 -9.12 -5.04
CA LEU A 44 -7.45 -10.21 -4.39
C LEU A 44 -8.90 -10.24 -4.86
N GLU A 45 -9.32 -11.36 -5.45
CA GLU A 45 -10.74 -11.64 -5.66
C GLU A 45 -11.37 -11.95 -4.29
N LEU A 46 -12.42 -11.21 -3.94
CA LEU A 46 -13.07 -11.36 -2.65
C LEU A 46 -14.02 -12.55 -2.68
N ALA A 47 -13.85 -13.42 -1.69
CA ALA A 47 -14.75 -14.52 -1.39
C ALA A 47 -15.00 -14.53 0.11
N ALA A 48 -16.16 -15.03 0.53
CA ALA A 48 -16.48 -15.14 1.96
C ALA A 48 -15.40 -15.98 2.66
N ARG A 49 -14.84 -15.45 3.75
CA ARG A 49 -13.79 -16.11 4.52
C ARG A 49 -14.32 -16.49 5.88
N LYS A 50 -14.07 -17.73 6.30
CA LYS A 50 -14.19 -18.09 7.71
C LYS A 50 -13.04 -17.40 8.45
N VAL A 51 -13.39 -16.48 9.34
CA VAL A 51 -12.39 -15.74 10.13
C VAL A 51 -12.14 -16.56 11.40
N GLU A 52 -11.17 -17.47 11.32
CA GLU A 52 -10.65 -18.17 12.49
C GLU A 52 -9.36 -17.48 12.93
N ALA A 53 -9.26 -17.18 14.22
CA ALA A 53 -8.04 -16.66 14.79
C ALA A 53 -6.93 -17.71 14.65
N PRO A 54 -5.81 -17.41 13.97
CA PRO A 54 -4.64 -18.28 14.00
C PRO A 54 -4.22 -18.54 15.45
N ALA A 55 -3.60 -19.69 15.74
CA ALA A 55 -3.20 -20.04 17.11
C ALA A 55 -2.41 -18.94 17.84
N GLY A 56 -1.59 -18.15 17.10
CA GLY A 56 -0.84 -17.01 17.63
C GLY A 56 -1.64 -15.72 17.90
N CYS A 57 -2.96 -15.75 17.68
CA CYS A 57 -3.88 -14.62 17.76
C CYS A 57 -5.11 -14.92 18.65
N ALA A 58 -5.08 -15.97 19.49
CA ALA A 58 -6.22 -16.37 20.31
C ALA A 58 -6.72 -15.25 21.27
N ASP A 59 -5.82 -14.35 21.66
CA ASP A 59 -6.08 -13.22 22.55
C ASP A 59 -6.25 -11.88 21.82
N VAL A 60 -6.27 -11.89 20.48
CA VAL A 60 -6.37 -10.71 19.64
C VAL A 60 -7.82 -10.45 19.29
N VAL A 61 -8.32 -9.26 19.66
CA VAL A 61 -9.65 -8.78 19.29
C VAL A 61 -9.53 -7.86 18.09
N VAL A 62 -10.35 -8.08 17.07
CA VAL A 62 -10.42 -7.18 15.91
C VAL A 62 -11.70 -6.37 15.98
N ARG A 63 -11.57 -5.05 15.79
CA ARG A 63 -12.70 -4.12 15.77
C ARG A 63 -12.53 -3.08 14.66
N PRO A 64 -13.63 -2.44 14.21
CA PRO A 64 -13.54 -1.34 13.26
C PRO A 64 -12.68 -0.18 13.80
N VAL A 65 -11.99 0.53 12.90
CA VAL A 65 -11.30 1.78 13.24
C VAL A 65 -12.33 2.87 13.50
N GLY A 66 -12.20 3.57 14.63
CA GLY A 66 -12.98 4.76 14.95
C GLY A 66 -12.45 6.01 14.21
N ALA A 67 -13.31 6.97 13.92
CA ALA A 67 -12.97 8.17 13.14
C ALA A 67 -11.84 9.03 13.76
N GLY A 68 -11.68 9.02 15.09
CA GLY A 68 -10.64 9.75 15.82
C GLY A 68 -9.37 8.95 16.13
N GLU A 69 -9.33 7.68 15.76
CA GLU A 69 -8.24 6.76 16.15
C GLU A 69 -6.93 6.84 15.34
N PRO A 70 -6.83 7.47 14.14
CA PRO A 70 -5.56 7.52 13.42
C PRO A 70 -4.39 8.08 14.23
N ALA A 71 -4.65 9.04 15.14
CA ALA A 71 -3.62 9.57 16.02
C ALA A 71 -3.07 8.52 17.01
N ALA A 72 -3.93 7.61 17.52
CA ALA A 72 -3.53 6.54 18.43
C ALA A 72 -2.71 5.45 17.73
N LEU A 73 -2.83 5.32 16.40
CA LEU A 73 -2.07 4.35 15.60
C LEU A 73 -0.65 4.81 15.24
N VAL A 74 -0.29 6.07 15.50
CA VAL A 74 1.04 6.63 15.16
C VAL A 74 2.20 5.84 15.76
N PRO A 75 2.22 5.50 17.07
CA PRO A 75 3.33 4.71 17.64
C PRO A 75 3.43 3.32 17.02
N LEU A 76 2.28 2.67 16.79
CA LEU A 76 2.21 1.35 16.17
C LEU A 76 2.75 1.38 14.73
N PHE A 77 2.33 2.35 13.92
CA PHE A 77 2.83 2.54 12.55
C PHE A 77 4.34 2.77 12.53
N ALA A 78 4.82 3.72 13.34
CA ALA A 78 6.24 4.05 13.42
C ALA A 78 7.09 2.85 13.84
N ALA A 79 6.61 2.01 14.76
CA ALA A 79 7.28 0.78 15.17
C ALA A 79 7.29 -0.27 14.05
N ALA A 80 6.15 -0.50 13.39
CA ALA A 80 6.01 -1.50 12.34
C ALA A 80 6.90 -1.23 11.11
N PHE A 81 7.14 0.05 10.79
CA PHE A 81 7.99 0.46 9.67
C PHE A 81 9.41 0.88 10.10
N SER A 82 9.81 0.64 11.36
CA SER A 82 11.12 1.06 11.90
C SER A 82 12.35 0.48 11.19
N THR A 83 12.19 -0.59 10.43
CA THR A 83 13.25 -1.23 9.63
C THR A 83 13.00 -1.14 8.12
N MET A 84 11.89 -0.52 7.72
CA MET A 84 11.43 -0.47 6.33
C MET A 84 11.72 0.89 5.72
N GLN A 85 12.43 0.92 4.60
CA GLN A 85 12.66 2.19 3.90
C GLN A 85 11.35 2.78 3.34
N PRO A 86 11.16 4.10 3.41
CA PRO A 86 12.15 5.06 3.88
C PRO A 86 12.10 5.37 5.39
N PHE A 87 11.15 4.80 6.14
CA PHE A 87 11.01 5.07 7.59
C PHE A 87 12.19 4.55 8.41
N GLY A 88 12.83 3.46 7.97
CA GLY A 88 13.95 2.84 8.67
C GLY A 88 15.24 3.66 8.66
N SER A 89 15.36 4.69 7.82
CA SER A 89 16.49 5.63 7.85
C SER A 89 16.23 6.87 8.71
N LEU A 90 15.03 7.02 9.27
CA LEU A 90 14.65 8.16 10.10
C LEU A 90 14.93 7.87 11.57
N ASP A 91 15.36 8.89 12.31
CA ASP A 91 15.35 8.84 13.77
C ASP A 91 13.91 8.66 14.30
N GLU A 92 13.78 8.31 15.59
CA GLU A 92 12.48 7.99 16.17
C GLU A 92 11.47 9.16 16.11
N SER A 93 11.91 10.39 16.35
CA SER A 93 11.03 11.56 16.34
C SER A 93 10.54 11.82 14.92
N THR A 94 11.47 11.92 13.97
CA THR A 94 11.17 12.17 12.56
C THR A 94 10.29 11.05 11.98
N ARG A 95 10.50 9.80 12.40
CA ARG A 95 9.68 8.66 11.99
C ARG A 95 8.24 8.76 12.52
N ARG A 96 8.05 9.17 13.79
CA ARG A 96 6.72 9.38 14.37
C ARG A 96 5.97 10.52 13.68
N ASP A 97 6.67 11.59 13.35
CA ASP A 97 6.07 12.71 12.62
C ASP A 97 5.67 12.30 11.19
N ALA A 98 6.54 11.57 10.49
CA ALA A 98 6.22 11.02 9.17
C ALA A 98 5.02 10.05 9.24
N ALA A 99 4.96 9.19 10.26
CA ALA A 99 3.82 8.30 10.49
C ALA A 99 2.52 9.08 10.73
N ARG A 100 2.57 10.15 11.53
CA ARG A 100 1.43 11.05 11.75
C ARG A 100 0.96 11.68 10.44
N THR A 101 1.87 12.25 9.65
CA THR A 101 1.54 12.86 8.36
C THR A 101 0.87 11.87 7.40
N VAL A 102 1.38 10.63 7.34
CA VAL A 102 0.81 9.58 6.49
C VAL A 102 -0.60 9.20 6.93
N LEU A 103 -0.82 8.96 8.22
CA LEU A 103 -2.13 8.57 8.73
C LEU A 103 -3.16 9.70 8.60
N GLU A 104 -2.75 10.95 8.85
CA GLU A 104 -3.61 12.12 8.61
C GLU A 104 -3.93 12.30 7.12
N ARG A 105 -2.96 12.10 6.22
CA ARG A 105 -3.20 12.12 4.78
C ARG A 105 -4.27 11.10 4.39
N THR A 106 -4.16 9.85 4.87
CA THR A 106 -5.16 8.81 4.60
C THR A 106 -6.53 9.21 5.16
N ARG A 107 -6.58 9.73 6.39
CA ARG A 107 -7.82 10.19 7.04
C ARG A 107 -8.51 11.30 6.25
N LEU A 108 -7.74 12.23 5.70
CA LEU A 108 -8.21 13.38 4.92
C LEU A 108 -8.47 13.04 3.44
N GLY A 109 -8.37 11.76 3.04
CA GLY A 109 -8.64 11.32 1.68
C GLY A 109 -7.51 11.57 0.67
N GLY A 110 -6.30 11.90 1.13
CA GLY A 110 -5.14 12.11 0.27
C GLY A 110 -4.67 10.84 -0.45
N ASP A 111 -5.11 9.66 -0.01
CA ASP A 111 -4.88 8.36 -0.66
C ASP A 111 -6.18 7.81 -1.28
N GLY A 112 -7.17 8.68 -1.52
CA GLY A 112 -8.53 8.35 -1.91
C GLY A 112 -9.51 8.31 -0.72
N PRO A 113 -10.83 8.30 -0.96
CA PRO A 113 -11.85 8.23 0.08
C PRO A 113 -11.61 7.08 1.05
N TRP A 114 -11.61 7.36 2.35
CA TRP A 114 -11.40 6.34 3.36
C TRP A 114 -12.67 5.49 3.55
N ILE A 115 -12.57 4.17 3.32
CA ILE A 115 -13.65 3.21 3.58
C ILE A 115 -13.62 2.82 5.06
N VAL A 116 -13.95 3.76 5.96
CA VAL A 116 -13.94 3.56 7.42
C VAL A 116 -14.62 2.26 7.85
N PRO A 117 -15.81 1.88 7.34
CA PRO A 117 -16.47 0.65 7.77
C PRO A 117 -15.70 -0.63 7.43
N ALA A 118 -14.72 -0.59 6.53
CA ALA A 118 -13.89 -1.71 6.12
C ALA A 118 -12.42 -1.58 6.61
N SER A 119 -12.15 -0.67 7.53
CA SER A 119 -10.86 -0.53 8.20
C SER A 119 -10.92 -1.08 9.61
N PHE A 120 -9.86 -1.76 10.05
CA PHE A 120 -9.86 -2.47 11.34
C PHE A 120 -8.57 -2.26 12.13
N VAL A 121 -8.69 -2.30 13.46
CA VAL A 121 -7.60 -2.40 14.43
C VAL A 121 -7.66 -3.77 15.08
N ALA A 122 -6.50 -4.39 15.26
CA ALA A 122 -6.30 -5.58 16.07
C ALA A 122 -5.69 -5.14 17.41
N GLU A 123 -6.31 -5.55 18.51
CA GLU A 123 -5.90 -5.21 19.87
C GLU A 123 -5.59 -6.46 20.68
N ARG A 124 -4.63 -6.34 21.59
CA ARG A 124 -4.32 -7.35 22.61
C ARG A 124 -4.32 -6.65 23.96
N ALA A 125 -5.17 -7.13 24.87
CA ALA A 125 -5.35 -6.50 26.19
C ALA A 125 -5.66 -4.98 26.13
N GLY A 126 -6.34 -4.54 25.07
CA GLY A 126 -6.66 -3.12 24.83
C GLY A 126 -5.59 -2.33 24.07
N ASP A 127 -4.39 -2.87 23.91
CA ASP A 127 -3.32 -2.19 23.16
C ASP A 127 -3.35 -2.55 21.67
N PRO A 128 -3.20 -1.59 20.75
CA PRO A 128 -3.21 -1.86 19.31
C PRO A 128 -1.93 -2.61 18.90
N VAL A 129 -2.11 -3.81 18.34
CA VAL A 129 -1.03 -4.68 17.85
C VAL A 129 -1.00 -4.79 16.32
N GLY A 130 -2.00 -4.27 15.63
CA GLY A 130 -2.01 -4.17 14.17
C GLY A 130 -3.17 -3.33 13.67
N ALA A 131 -3.08 -2.85 12.43
CA ALA A 131 -4.19 -2.18 11.76
C ALA A 131 -4.15 -2.42 10.25
N ILE A 132 -5.32 -2.31 9.62
CA ILE A 132 -5.50 -2.35 8.17
C ILE A 132 -6.44 -1.21 7.75
N LEU A 133 -5.96 -0.38 6.83
CA LEU A 133 -6.65 0.82 6.34
C LEU A 133 -6.97 0.68 4.85
N ILE A 134 -8.26 0.82 4.51
CA ILE A 134 -8.77 0.63 3.16
C ILE A 134 -9.24 1.98 2.62
N THR A 135 -8.67 2.44 1.51
CA THR A 135 -9.19 3.60 0.77
C THR A 135 -9.80 3.15 -0.55
N LEU A 136 -10.41 4.09 -1.28
CA LEU A 136 -11.03 3.84 -2.56
C LEU A 136 -10.18 4.47 -3.68
N LEU A 137 -9.73 3.65 -4.63
CA LEU A 137 -9.13 4.13 -5.87
C LEU A 137 -10.22 4.43 -6.91
N PRO A 138 -9.93 5.27 -7.92
CA PRO A 138 -10.79 5.40 -9.09
C PRO A 138 -11.15 4.03 -9.68
N GLY A 139 -12.33 3.95 -10.30
CA GLY A 139 -12.65 2.82 -11.16
C GLY A 139 -11.70 2.74 -12.36
N GLY A 140 -11.55 1.55 -12.93
CA GLY A 140 -10.75 1.35 -14.14
C GLY A 140 -9.90 0.09 -14.10
N ASN A 141 -8.98 -0.01 -15.06
CA ASN A 141 -8.05 -1.12 -15.13
C ASN A 141 -6.83 -0.84 -14.23
N PRO A 142 -6.57 -1.65 -13.20
CA PRO A 142 -5.42 -1.46 -12.30
C PRO A 142 -4.05 -1.65 -12.98
N GLU A 143 -4.03 -2.14 -14.22
CA GLU A 143 -2.81 -2.24 -15.02
C GLU A 143 -2.53 -0.97 -15.87
N GLU A 144 -3.28 0.12 -15.66
CA GLU A 144 -3.05 1.42 -16.30
C GLU A 144 -2.29 2.38 -15.38
N HIS A 145 -1.61 3.37 -15.96
CA HIS A 145 -0.75 4.26 -15.16
C HIS A 145 -1.57 5.21 -14.28
N ASP A 146 -2.75 5.61 -14.73
CA ASP A 146 -3.53 6.69 -14.14
C ASP A 146 -4.64 6.19 -13.20
N CYS A 147 -4.80 4.88 -13.02
CA CYS A 147 -5.89 4.31 -12.21
C CYS A 147 -5.71 4.46 -10.69
N TYR A 148 -4.59 5.01 -10.22
CA TYR A 148 -4.27 5.13 -8.80
C TYR A 148 -4.57 6.52 -8.23
N TYR A 149 -5.00 7.48 -9.05
CA TYR A 149 -5.22 8.85 -8.62
C TYR A 149 -6.54 9.38 -9.14
N TRP A 150 -7.32 9.97 -8.25
CA TRP A 150 -8.48 10.75 -8.63
C TRP A 150 -8.01 12.07 -9.26
N HIS A 151 -8.28 12.28 -10.55
CA HIS A 151 -7.94 13.53 -11.24
C HIS A 151 -8.79 14.72 -10.78
N GLU A 152 -10.01 14.43 -10.36
CA GLU A 152 -10.94 15.37 -9.75
C GLU A 152 -11.31 14.84 -8.36
N PRO A 153 -11.69 15.71 -7.41
CA PRO A 153 -12.20 15.25 -6.12
C PRO A 153 -13.30 14.19 -6.32
N PRO A 154 -13.24 13.03 -5.64
CA PRO A 154 -14.27 12.02 -5.74
C PRO A 154 -15.60 12.60 -5.26
N PRO A 155 -16.74 12.21 -5.87
CA PRO A 155 -18.04 12.72 -5.48
C PRO A 155 -18.36 12.32 -4.03
N GLY A 156 -19.17 13.12 -3.34
CA GLY A 156 -19.50 12.88 -1.92
C GLY A 156 -20.21 11.54 -1.65
N ASP A 157 -20.84 10.96 -2.68
CA ASP A 157 -21.60 9.70 -2.66
C ASP A 157 -20.82 8.51 -3.28
N VAL A 158 -19.50 8.64 -3.40
CA VAL A 158 -18.63 7.67 -4.10
C VAL A 158 -18.71 6.26 -3.50
N LEU A 159 -18.94 6.14 -2.18
CA LEU A 159 -19.02 4.86 -1.49
C LEU A 159 -20.39 4.20 -1.68
N GLU A 160 -21.47 4.98 -1.56
CA GLU A 160 -22.84 4.54 -1.76
C GLU A 160 -23.04 4.02 -3.19
N ARG A 161 -22.47 4.74 -4.16
CA ARG A 161 -22.52 4.38 -5.58
C ARG A 161 -21.45 3.40 -6.01
N ARG A 162 -20.46 3.11 -5.13
CA ARG A 162 -19.34 2.19 -5.41
C ARG A 162 -18.58 2.54 -6.69
N LEU A 163 -18.27 3.82 -6.89
CA LEU A 163 -17.64 4.32 -8.13
C LEU A 163 -16.12 4.04 -8.22
N GLY A 164 -15.61 3.10 -7.43
CA GLY A 164 -14.18 2.85 -7.32
C GLY A 164 -13.85 1.42 -6.90
N ILE A 165 -12.56 1.19 -6.68
CA ILE A 165 -12.04 -0.12 -6.29
C ILE A 165 -11.40 0.00 -4.90
N PRO A 166 -11.82 -0.83 -3.91
CA PRO A 166 -11.17 -0.85 -2.62
C PRO A 166 -9.69 -1.16 -2.75
N HIS A 167 -8.88 -0.45 -1.99
CA HIS A 167 -7.43 -0.59 -1.99
C HIS A 167 -6.92 -0.70 -0.56
N LEU A 168 -6.13 -1.74 -0.31
CA LEU A 168 -5.35 -1.90 0.91
C LEU A 168 -4.20 -0.89 0.84
N THR A 169 -4.40 0.24 1.51
CA THR A 169 -3.49 1.38 1.53
C THR A 169 -2.43 1.21 2.59
N TRP A 170 -2.83 0.77 3.80
CA TRP A 170 -1.89 0.45 4.86
C TRP A 170 -2.27 -0.85 5.55
N ILE A 171 -1.29 -1.73 5.75
CA ILE A 171 -1.37 -2.81 6.72
C ILE A 171 -0.08 -2.81 7.52
N PHE A 172 -0.19 -2.82 8.84
CA PHE A 172 0.96 -2.81 9.71
C PHE A 172 0.65 -3.54 11.01
N VAL A 173 1.67 -4.23 11.54
CA VAL A 173 1.58 -5.08 12.72
C VAL A 173 2.78 -4.76 13.61
N ALA A 174 2.57 -4.69 14.91
CA ALA A 174 3.62 -4.45 15.88
C ALA A 174 4.74 -5.50 15.69
N PRO A 175 6.04 -5.11 15.76
CA PRO A 175 7.15 -6.03 15.50
C PRO A 175 7.08 -7.35 16.30
N LEU A 176 6.70 -7.29 17.57
CA LEU A 176 6.57 -8.49 18.43
C LEU A 176 5.38 -9.40 18.10
N SER A 177 4.42 -8.87 17.35
CA SER A 177 3.23 -9.60 16.87
C SER A 177 3.34 -10.01 15.39
N ALA A 178 4.38 -9.56 14.69
CA ALA A 178 4.63 -9.94 13.30
C ALA A 178 4.86 -11.46 13.17
N GLY A 179 4.39 -12.04 12.08
CA GLY A 179 4.48 -13.49 11.85
C GLY A 179 3.49 -14.36 12.64
N ARG A 180 2.69 -13.78 13.56
CA ARG A 180 1.71 -14.53 14.38
C ARG A 180 0.31 -14.67 13.75
N GLY A 181 0.12 -14.12 12.55
CA GLY A 181 -1.16 -14.19 11.82
C GLY A 181 -2.07 -12.96 11.96
N VAL A 182 -1.69 -11.93 12.72
CA VAL A 182 -2.51 -10.72 12.94
C VAL A 182 -2.92 -10.04 11.62
N GLY A 183 -1.99 -9.90 10.66
CA GLY A 183 -2.31 -9.31 9.36
C GLY A 183 -3.33 -10.13 8.56
N THR A 184 -3.22 -11.46 8.59
CA THR A 184 -4.17 -12.36 7.93
C THR A 184 -5.55 -12.30 8.59
N LEU A 185 -5.60 -12.23 9.93
CA LEU A 185 -6.84 -12.06 10.68
C LEU A 185 -7.54 -10.75 10.27
N LEU A 186 -6.80 -9.63 10.27
CA LEU A 186 -7.28 -8.32 9.81
C LEU A 186 -7.83 -8.37 8.37
N LEU A 187 -7.10 -8.98 7.44
CA LEU A 187 -7.56 -9.13 6.06
C LEU A 187 -8.86 -9.95 5.95
N GLY A 188 -9.04 -10.97 6.78
CA GLY A 188 -10.28 -11.75 6.84
C GLY A 188 -11.50 -10.87 7.15
N HIS A 189 -11.38 -9.99 8.15
CA HIS A 189 -12.42 -9.02 8.49
C HIS A 189 -12.68 -8.02 7.36
N VAL A 190 -11.62 -7.50 6.73
CA VAL A 190 -11.73 -6.61 5.57
C VAL A 190 -12.48 -7.28 4.42
N ALA A 191 -12.10 -8.50 4.06
CA ALA A 191 -12.69 -9.20 2.92
C ALA A 191 -14.20 -9.41 3.09
N ASN A 192 -14.63 -9.88 4.27
CA ASN A 192 -16.05 -10.06 4.57
C ASN A 192 -16.80 -8.73 4.56
N ARG A 193 -16.22 -7.69 5.15
CA ARG A 193 -16.86 -6.39 5.21
C ARG A 193 -16.99 -5.71 3.85
N LEU A 194 -15.98 -5.84 2.99
CA LEU A 194 -16.06 -5.33 1.62
C LEU A 194 -17.11 -6.10 0.78
N LEU A 195 -17.27 -7.40 1.01
CA LEU A 195 -18.33 -8.19 0.37
C LEU A 195 -19.73 -7.73 0.79
N GLU A 196 -19.94 -7.47 2.09
CA GLU A 196 -21.20 -6.90 2.60
C GLU A 196 -21.53 -5.55 1.97
N LEU A 197 -20.51 -4.73 1.71
CA LEU A 197 -20.64 -3.45 1.02
C LEU A 197 -20.85 -3.60 -0.51
N GLY A 198 -20.78 -4.82 -1.05
CA GLY A 198 -21.03 -5.14 -2.46
C GLY A 198 -19.79 -5.10 -3.36
N TYR A 199 -18.58 -4.98 -2.80
CA TYR A 199 -17.33 -5.06 -3.56
C TYR A 199 -16.96 -6.51 -3.85
N ARG A 200 -16.27 -6.74 -4.97
CA ARG A 200 -15.84 -8.07 -5.43
C ARG A 200 -14.33 -8.28 -5.44
N GLN A 201 -13.56 -7.21 -5.34
CA GLN A 201 -12.12 -7.26 -5.40
C GLN A 201 -11.50 -6.25 -4.42
N LEU A 202 -10.27 -6.53 -4.00
CA LEU A 202 -9.42 -5.65 -3.22
C LEU A 202 -8.06 -5.52 -3.92
N LEU A 203 -7.66 -4.30 -4.23
CA LEU A 203 -6.33 -4.01 -4.74
C LEU A 203 -5.36 -3.78 -3.59
N SER A 204 -4.07 -3.95 -3.85
CA SER A 204 -3.01 -3.48 -2.97
C SER A 204 -1.78 -3.07 -3.76
N THR A 205 -1.02 -2.15 -3.19
CA THR A 205 0.27 -1.70 -3.71
C THR A 205 1.31 -1.84 -2.61
N PHE A 206 2.46 -2.44 -2.93
CA PHE A 206 3.54 -2.61 -1.96
C PHE A 206 4.92 -2.43 -2.60
N LEU A 207 5.90 -2.03 -1.79
CA LEU A 207 7.25 -1.71 -2.24
C LEU A 207 7.98 -2.94 -2.81
N LEU A 208 8.66 -2.74 -3.93
CA LEU A 208 9.68 -3.65 -4.44
C LEU A 208 10.79 -3.80 -3.39
N GLY A 209 11.12 -5.04 -3.04
CA GLY A 209 12.10 -5.36 -1.98
C GLY A 209 11.50 -5.48 -0.58
N ASN A 210 10.19 -5.28 -0.41
CA ASN A 210 9.49 -5.70 0.80
C ASN A 210 9.02 -7.15 0.67
N ASP A 211 9.96 -8.08 0.78
CA ASP A 211 9.72 -9.52 0.57
C ASP A 211 8.69 -10.09 1.56
N SER A 212 8.71 -9.61 2.80
CA SER A 212 7.70 -9.97 3.82
C SER A 212 6.29 -9.61 3.38
N SER A 213 6.09 -8.40 2.83
CA SER A 213 4.80 -7.98 2.29
C SER A 213 4.42 -8.79 1.05
N MET A 214 5.35 -9.00 0.12
CA MET A 214 5.10 -9.81 -1.09
C MET A 214 4.65 -11.23 -0.73
N LEU A 215 5.37 -11.91 0.16
CA LEU A 215 5.05 -13.26 0.62
C LEU A 215 3.72 -13.31 1.37
N TRP A 216 3.42 -12.29 2.18
CA TRP A 216 2.13 -12.18 2.87
C TRP A 216 0.97 -12.03 1.88
N HIS A 217 1.11 -11.18 0.85
CA HIS A 217 0.11 -11.03 -0.21
C HIS A 217 -0.12 -12.35 -0.94
N TRP A 218 0.95 -13.00 -1.40
CA TRP A 218 0.87 -14.28 -2.10
C TRP A 218 0.17 -15.36 -1.25
N ARG A 219 0.57 -15.52 0.02
CA ARG A 219 -0.06 -16.46 0.96
C ARG A 219 -1.54 -16.21 1.18
N ASN A 220 -1.98 -14.96 1.05
CA ASN A 220 -3.38 -14.58 1.21
C ASN A 220 -4.20 -14.63 -0.09
N GLY A 221 -3.62 -15.13 -1.18
CA GLY A 221 -4.29 -15.32 -2.46
C GLY A 221 -4.30 -14.10 -3.37
N PHE A 222 -3.50 -13.06 -3.07
CA PHE A 222 -3.32 -11.96 -4.00
C PHE A 222 -2.57 -12.42 -5.26
N GLN A 223 -3.07 -12.01 -6.41
CA GLN A 223 -2.46 -12.20 -7.72
C GLN A 223 -1.69 -10.94 -8.10
N LEU A 224 -0.42 -11.09 -8.48
CA LEU A 224 0.35 -9.97 -9.01
C LEU A 224 -0.22 -9.51 -10.36
N LEU A 225 -0.35 -8.20 -10.52
CA LEU A 225 -0.79 -7.58 -11.76
C LEU A 225 0.42 -7.21 -12.63
N SER A 226 0.19 -7.08 -13.94
CA SER A 226 1.26 -6.64 -14.84
C SER A 226 1.65 -5.20 -14.53
N TYR A 227 2.95 -4.92 -14.55
CA TYR A 227 3.42 -3.54 -14.45
C TYR A 227 2.92 -2.72 -15.66
N PRO A 228 2.22 -1.58 -15.44
CA PRO A 228 1.68 -0.75 -16.51
C PRO A 228 2.75 -0.31 -17.53
N GLY A 229 3.95 0.00 -17.05
CA GLY A 229 5.07 0.45 -17.87
C GLY A 229 5.90 -0.66 -18.50
N SER A 230 5.44 -1.92 -18.48
CA SER A 230 6.22 -3.02 -19.06
C SER A 230 6.26 -2.91 -20.60
N ALA A 231 7.43 -3.17 -21.20
CA ALA A 231 7.59 -3.13 -22.66
C ALA A 231 6.59 -4.06 -23.39
N ARG A 232 6.22 -5.17 -22.77
CA ARG A 232 5.20 -6.10 -23.27
C ARG A 232 3.81 -5.44 -23.33
N GLN A 233 3.39 -4.76 -22.26
CA GLN A 233 2.13 -4.01 -22.25
C GLN A 233 2.13 -2.89 -23.28
N ASN A 234 3.22 -2.13 -23.37
CA ASN A 234 3.35 -1.03 -24.33
C ASN A 234 3.22 -1.53 -25.78
N ARG A 235 3.85 -2.67 -26.11
CA ARG A 235 3.69 -3.32 -27.43
C ARG A 235 2.26 -3.79 -27.68
N ARG A 236 1.57 -4.32 -26.66
CA ARG A 236 0.15 -4.74 -26.78
C ARG A 236 -0.75 -3.54 -27.07
N ARG A 237 -0.57 -2.44 -26.34
CA ARG A 237 -1.34 -1.19 -26.54
C ARG A 237 -1.12 -0.61 -27.93
N ALA A 238 0.14 -0.51 -28.38
CA ALA A 238 0.46 0.00 -29.71
C ALA A 238 -0.22 -0.80 -30.84
N ARG A 239 -0.30 -2.14 -30.71
CA ARG A 239 -1.00 -2.99 -31.66
C ARG A 239 -2.52 -2.76 -31.65
N SER A 240 -3.14 -2.69 -30.47
CA SER A 240 -4.58 -2.44 -30.35
C SER A 240 -4.98 -1.06 -30.90
N SER A 241 -4.15 -0.03 -30.69
CA SER A 241 -4.37 1.31 -31.27
C SER A 241 -4.28 1.30 -32.80
N ALA A 242 -3.31 0.58 -33.37
CA ALA A 242 -3.18 0.46 -34.82
C ALA A 242 -4.37 -0.26 -35.47
N SER A 243 -4.89 -1.34 -34.85
CA SER A 243 -6.08 -2.04 -35.35
C SER A 243 -7.33 -1.17 -35.34
N ARG A 244 -7.57 -0.40 -34.27
CA ARG A 244 -8.70 0.54 -34.22
C ARG A 244 -8.59 1.64 -35.25
N ALA A 245 -7.39 2.17 -35.50
CA ALA A 245 -7.21 3.22 -36.51
C ALA A 245 -7.51 2.72 -37.94
N ALA A 246 -7.24 1.45 -38.24
CA ALA A 246 -7.57 0.85 -39.53
C ALA A 246 -9.09 0.67 -39.74
N GLU A 247 -9.83 0.30 -38.69
CA GLU A 247 -11.31 0.14 -38.76
C GLU A 247 -12.08 1.44 -39.03
N TYR A 248 -11.47 2.62 -38.82
CA TYR A 248 -12.10 3.92 -39.12
C TYR A 248 -11.76 4.47 -40.52
N GLN A 249 -10.97 3.75 -41.31
CA GLN A 249 -10.59 4.15 -42.67
C GLN A 249 -11.39 3.44 -43.77
N ASP A 250 -12.28 2.53 -43.40
CA ASP A 250 -13.25 1.84 -44.26
C ASP A 250 -14.68 2.39 -44.04
#